data_AF-A0A1F8LTM9-F1
#
_entry.id   AF-A0A1F8LTM9-F1
#
_cell.length_a   1.000
_cell.length_b   1.000
_cell.length_c   1.000
_cell.angle_alpha   90.00
_cell.angle_beta   90.00
_cell.angle_gamma   90.00
#
_symmetry.space_group_name_H-M   'P 1'
#
loop_
_entity.id
_entity.type
_entity.pdbx_description
1 polymer ?
#
loop_
_entity_poly.entity_id
_entity_poly.type
_entity_poly.pdbx_seq_one_letter_code
_entity_poly.pdbx_strand_id
1 'polypeptide(L)'
;MKKLTLIITLVLILVITTVASCSSGTEEMAEEEGIILSSPDVKPGVTSQGSAAMDMDWDNDEGTAIYKESEERQTSGGESVVTATDSSYGIGEDRMIVRTGDMAMVVENVESAIERIKQLAGTHEGWVVASSMWKNGEALAGSISIRVLAEHFDSALKVLRGMAVEVKYENTSSRDVTEEYVDLSASLENLEATEQQLQLIMDKAETVEDILDVQRELTRVRGEIEQTKARMQYLEQTSSTSIIYVQLEESGLDINFSADKRTGIREGESIRFTLQGVSGGIAPYSYLWDFGDGETSTDENPTHSYDSSGYYTVSLTVTDDRGNTDTQTREGYISVEPGWNAGSIASKAWNGLVTFGHVMGNILIWVGIFSPVWLIIGGLIFWRVRKRRKKESR
;
A
#
# COMPACT_ATOMS: atom_id res chain seq x y z
N MET A 1 64.67 34.00 -29.11
CA MET A 1 63.85 34.94 -28.29
C MET A 1 62.35 34.96 -28.59
N LYS A 2 61.77 34.04 -29.39
CA LYS A 2 60.30 33.90 -29.53
C LYS A 2 59.71 32.58 -28.98
N LYS A 3 60.55 31.63 -28.54
CA LYS A 3 60.11 30.41 -27.81
C LYS A 3 60.25 30.51 -26.28
N LEU A 4 60.98 31.51 -25.78
CA LEU A 4 61.17 31.73 -24.33
C LEU A 4 60.02 32.55 -23.73
N THR A 5 59.36 33.40 -24.53
CA THR A 5 58.26 34.25 -24.07
C THR A 5 56.98 33.45 -23.85
N LEU A 6 56.71 32.41 -24.65
CA LEU A 6 55.50 31.58 -24.55
C LEU A 6 55.50 30.64 -23.32
N ILE A 7 56.69 30.20 -22.89
CA ILE A 7 56.84 29.35 -21.69
C ILE A 7 56.66 30.19 -20.42
N ILE A 8 57.12 31.44 -20.42
CA ILE A 8 56.95 32.37 -19.28
C ILE A 8 55.49 32.83 -19.15
N THR A 9 54.71 32.89 -20.24
CA THR A 9 53.26 33.20 -20.14
C THR A 9 52.41 32.01 -19.69
N LEU A 10 52.81 30.77 -20.01
CA LEU A 10 52.09 29.57 -19.55
C LEU A 10 52.35 29.25 -18.07
N VAL A 11 53.56 29.55 -17.57
CA VAL A 11 53.90 29.36 -16.15
C VAL A 11 53.26 30.44 -15.27
N LEU A 12 53.02 31.65 -15.78
CA LEU A 12 52.35 32.72 -15.03
C LEU A 12 50.83 32.51 -14.89
N ILE A 13 50.20 31.73 -15.78
CA ILE A 13 48.76 31.39 -15.69
C ILE A 13 48.53 30.17 -14.78
N LEU A 14 49.52 29.30 -14.59
CA LEU A 14 49.43 28.15 -13.67
C LEU A 14 49.66 28.52 -12.19
N VAL A 15 50.30 29.66 -11.91
CA VAL A 15 50.61 30.14 -10.54
C VAL A 15 49.46 30.97 -9.93
N ILE A 16 48.46 31.37 -10.71
CA ILE A 16 47.28 32.12 -10.23
C ILE A 16 46.13 31.19 -9.78
N THR A 17 46.20 29.88 -10.06
CA THR A 17 45.16 28.91 -9.65
C THR A 17 45.49 28.04 -8.43
N THR A 18 46.59 28.31 -7.71
CA THR A 18 46.97 27.55 -6.49
C THR A 18 47.08 28.39 -5.22
N VAL A 19 46.68 29.66 -5.25
CA VAL A 19 46.53 30.51 -4.05
C VAL A 19 45.05 30.63 -3.68
N ALA A 20 44.47 29.52 -3.22
CA ALA A 20 43.22 29.50 -2.44
C ALA A 20 43.20 28.37 -1.39
N SER A 21 44.37 27.81 -1.05
CA SER A 21 44.55 26.95 0.12
C SER A 21 45.77 27.43 0.89
N CYS A 22 45.55 28.37 1.80
CA CYS A 22 46.55 28.81 2.76
C CYS A 22 45.84 29.02 4.10
N SER A 23 45.99 28.06 5.01
CA SER A 23 46.16 28.28 6.46
C SER A 23 46.22 26.93 7.18
N SER A 24 47.40 26.33 7.20
CA SER A 24 47.79 25.41 8.27
C SER A 24 49.31 25.47 8.46
N GLY A 25 49.73 26.12 9.52
CA GLY A 25 51.03 26.07 10.18
C GLY A 25 50.76 26.52 11.62
N THR A 26 51.32 25.98 12.69
CA THR A 26 52.55 25.21 12.97
C THR A 26 52.36 24.66 14.41
N GLU A 27 52.75 23.40 14.74
CA GLU A 27 53.90 23.02 15.61
C GLU A 27 54.01 23.83 16.93
N GLU A 28 54.19 23.31 18.15
CA GLU A 28 54.94 22.15 18.67
C GLU A 28 54.70 22.00 20.22
N MET A 29 54.77 20.75 20.71
CA MET A 29 55.07 20.18 22.06
C MET A 29 54.81 20.87 23.42
N ALA A 30 54.23 20.07 24.34
CA ALA A 30 54.80 19.55 25.62
C ALA A 30 53.90 19.72 26.87
N GLU A 31 53.72 18.59 27.59
CA GLU A 31 53.60 18.43 29.08
C GLU A 31 52.48 19.20 29.83
N GLU A 32 51.74 18.71 30.83
CA GLU A 32 51.71 17.52 31.70
C GLU A 32 50.38 17.60 32.51
N GLU A 33 50.02 16.53 33.25
CA GLU A 33 48.99 16.45 34.31
C GLU A 33 47.50 16.53 33.86
N GLY A 34 46.55 15.65 34.19
CA GLY A 34 46.44 14.58 35.19
C GLY A 34 44.95 14.33 35.45
N ILE A 35 44.62 13.14 35.97
CA ILE A 35 43.32 12.69 36.52
C ILE A 35 42.34 11.99 35.54
N ILE A 36 42.47 10.66 35.49
CA ILE A 36 41.38 9.71 35.21
C ILE A 36 41.08 8.96 36.53
N LEU A 37 39.82 9.00 36.98
CA LEU A 37 39.25 8.01 37.92
C LEU A 37 38.07 7.33 37.19
N SER A 38 38.32 6.20 36.53
CA SER A 38 38.01 4.84 37.01
C SER A 38 36.53 4.62 37.38
N SER A 39 35.78 4.13 36.39
CA SER A 39 34.54 3.37 36.56
C SER A 39 34.86 1.91 36.93
N PRO A 40 34.12 1.25 37.83
CA PRO A 40 34.23 -0.20 37.97
C PRO A 40 33.10 -0.95 37.26
N ASP A 41 33.53 -1.87 36.41
CA ASP A 41 32.80 -3.01 35.85
C ASP A 41 32.04 -3.82 36.91
N VAL A 42 30.83 -4.27 36.55
CA VAL A 42 30.15 -5.40 37.21
C VAL A 42 29.88 -6.47 36.15
N LYS A 43 30.42 -7.67 36.38
CA LYS A 43 30.09 -8.91 35.65
C LYS A 43 29.46 -9.95 36.58
N PRO A 44 28.76 -10.96 36.03
CA PRO A 44 27.56 -11.53 36.64
C PRO A 44 27.76 -12.94 37.21
N GLY A 45 26.77 -13.42 37.99
CA GLY A 45 26.45 -14.85 38.03
C GLY A 45 25.85 -15.41 39.33
N VAL A 46 24.71 -16.10 39.13
CA VAL A 46 24.26 -17.36 39.76
C VAL A 46 23.22 -17.31 40.91
N THR A 47 22.11 -17.98 40.59
CA THR A 47 20.95 -18.48 41.36
C THR A 47 21.27 -19.53 42.44
N SER A 48 20.53 -19.54 43.56
CA SER A 48 19.77 -20.72 44.06
C SER A 48 18.85 -20.41 45.26
N GLN A 49 17.91 -21.33 45.46
CA GLN A 49 16.71 -21.40 46.31
C GLN A 49 16.92 -21.29 47.84
N GLY A 50 15.81 -21.03 48.57
CA GLY A 50 15.52 -21.74 49.83
C GLY A 50 14.89 -20.95 50.98
N SER A 51 13.56 -21.13 51.15
CA SER A 51 12.72 -21.12 52.37
C SER A 51 13.12 -20.30 53.62
N ALA A 52 12.17 -19.49 54.12
CA ALA A 52 11.55 -19.68 55.43
C ALA A 52 10.32 -18.77 55.58
N ALA A 53 9.20 -19.38 55.97
CA ALA A 53 7.94 -18.74 56.32
C ALA A 53 8.02 -18.03 57.67
N MET A 54 7.21 -16.99 57.87
CA MET A 54 6.71 -16.63 59.20
C MET A 54 5.32 -16.03 59.06
N ASP A 55 4.38 -16.68 59.74
CA ASP A 55 2.95 -16.48 59.77
C ASP A 55 2.52 -15.12 60.33
N MET A 56 1.36 -14.63 59.89
CA MET A 56 0.48 -13.85 60.76
C MET A 56 -0.98 -14.11 60.42
N ASP A 57 -1.64 -14.76 61.38
CA ASP A 57 -3.05 -15.11 61.49
C ASP A 57 -4.01 -13.93 61.27
N TRP A 58 -5.11 -14.20 60.58
CA TRP A 58 -6.42 -13.73 61.04
C TRP A 58 -7.48 -14.79 60.72
N ASP A 59 -8.10 -15.29 61.79
CA ASP A 59 -9.11 -16.33 61.81
C ASP A 59 -10.36 -16.02 60.97
N ASN A 60 -10.90 -17.10 60.43
CA ASN A 60 -12.24 -17.23 59.85
C ASN A 60 -13.33 -16.99 60.90
N ASP A 61 -14.50 -16.53 60.45
CA ASP A 61 -15.75 -17.11 60.95
C ASP A 61 -16.80 -17.21 59.84
N GLU A 62 -17.42 -18.39 59.79
CA GLU A 62 -18.31 -18.91 58.76
C GLU A 62 -19.76 -18.41 58.90
N GLY A 63 -20.57 -18.50 57.83
CA GLY A 63 -21.98 -18.16 57.92
C GLY A 63 -22.81 -18.40 56.65
N THR A 64 -22.87 -19.65 56.20
CA THR A 64 -23.72 -20.14 55.11
C THR A 64 -25.22 -20.04 55.43
N ALA A 65 -26.05 -19.55 54.51
CA ALA A 65 -27.48 -19.89 54.47
C ALA A 65 -28.09 -19.77 53.05
N ILE A 66 -28.52 -20.93 52.55
CA ILE A 66 -29.33 -21.17 51.35
C ILE A 66 -30.81 -20.99 51.71
N TYR A 67 -31.62 -20.25 50.91
CA TYR A 67 -33.05 -20.55 50.74
C TYR A 67 -33.61 -20.11 49.37
N LYS A 68 -33.93 -21.14 48.56
CA LYS A 68 -35.12 -21.42 47.74
C LYS A 68 -35.81 -20.33 46.89
N GLU A 69 -35.80 -20.66 45.61
CA GLU A 69 -36.75 -20.42 44.52
C GLU A 69 -38.24 -20.64 44.89
N SER A 70 -39.12 -19.75 44.41
CA SER A 70 -40.55 -19.99 44.19
C SER A 70 -41.09 -19.08 43.09
N GLU A 71 -41.67 -19.68 42.05
CA GLU A 71 -42.28 -19.05 40.89
C GLU A 71 -43.67 -18.40 41.14
N GLU A 72 -44.07 -17.59 40.15
CA GLU A 72 -45.42 -17.19 39.70
C GLU A 72 -46.20 -16.08 40.42
N ARG A 73 -46.30 -14.91 39.74
CA ARG A 73 -47.48 -14.51 38.94
C ARG A 73 -47.31 -13.12 38.32
N GLN A 74 -47.58 -13.02 37.02
CA GLN A 74 -47.85 -11.76 36.33
C GLN A 74 -49.21 -11.19 36.77
N THR A 75 -49.28 -9.86 36.97
CA THR A 75 -50.36 -9.00 36.43
C THR A 75 -49.99 -7.52 36.59
N SER A 76 -49.95 -6.80 35.45
CA SER A 76 -50.58 -5.49 35.21
C SER A 76 -50.40 -4.36 36.24
N GLY A 77 -49.79 -3.24 35.81
CA GLY A 77 -50.29 -1.92 36.19
C GLY A 77 -49.25 -0.81 36.30
N GLY A 78 -49.16 0.01 35.25
CA GLY A 78 -48.93 1.46 35.32
C GLY A 78 -47.67 1.95 36.04
N GLU A 79 -46.55 2.03 35.33
CA GLU A 79 -45.37 2.72 35.82
C GLU A 79 -45.44 4.21 35.45
N SER A 80 -45.71 5.00 36.48
CA SER A 80 -45.51 6.44 36.54
C SER A 80 -44.05 6.75 36.24
N VAL A 81 -43.80 7.45 35.13
CA VAL A 81 -42.50 8.04 34.79
C VAL A 81 -42.16 9.08 35.86
N VAL A 82 -41.42 8.63 36.87
CA VAL A 82 -40.74 9.52 37.81
C VAL A 82 -39.51 10.05 37.07
N THR A 83 -39.54 11.36 36.86
CA THR A 83 -38.43 12.18 36.40
C THR A 83 -37.22 11.98 37.29
N ALA A 84 -36.30 11.12 36.86
CA ALA A 84 -34.90 11.29 37.20
C ALA A 84 -34.35 12.33 36.23
N THR A 85 -34.38 13.60 36.66
CA THR A 85 -33.43 14.60 36.18
C THR A 85 -32.05 14.09 36.53
N ASP A 86 -31.47 13.30 35.64
CA ASP A 86 -30.05 13.04 35.63
C ASP A 86 -29.38 14.39 35.43
N SER A 87 -28.82 14.90 36.52
CA SER A 87 -27.99 16.09 36.54
C SER A 87 -26.75 15.78 35.72
N SER A 88 -26.87 15.96 34.39
CA SER A 88 -25.74 16.06 33.50
C SER A 88 -24.95 17.28 33.95
N TYR A 89 -23.95 17.06 34.80
CA TYR A 89 -22.84 17.98 34.96
C TYR A 89 -22.22 18.09 33.58
N GLY A 90 -22.55 19.19 32.90
CA GLY A 90 -21.99 19.53 31.60
C GLY A 90 -20.49 19.73 31.77
N ILE A 91 -19.70 18.76 31.33
CA ILE A 91 -18.30 18.98 31.00
C ILE A 91 -18.26 19.03 29.47
N GLY A 92 -18.67 20.18 28.96
CA GLY A 92 -18.25 20.66 27.65
C GLY A 92 -16.95 21.43 27.78
N GLU A 93 -15.96 20.88 28.49
CA GLU A 93 -14.58 21.34 28.35
C GLU A 93 -14.01 20.68 27.10
N ASP A 94 -13.41 21.49 26.22
CA ASP A 94 -12.73 21.01 25.02
C ASP A 94 -11.70 19.96 25.43
N ARG A 95 -12.02 18.69 25.16
CA ARG A 95 -11.10 17.58 25.48
C ARG A 95 -9.80 17.80 24.73
N MET A 96 -8.70 17.84 25.46
CA MET A 96 -7.37 17.99 24.88
C MET A 96 -6.85 16.60 24.50
N ILE A 97 -6.92 16.28 23.20
CA ILE A 97 -6.48 14.98 22.68
C ILE A 97 -5.28 15.17 21.77
N VAL A 98 -4.15 14.59 22.16
CA VAL A 98 -2.95 14.53 21.31
C VAL A 98 -3.09 13.31 20.39
N ARG A 99 -3.09 13.53 19.06
CA ARG A 99 -3.20 12.45 18.07
C ARG A 99 -1.97 12.38 17.16
N THR A 100 -1.57 11.16 16.85
CA THR A 100 -0.52 10.89 15.85
C THR A 100 -1.00 9.81 14.89
N GLY A 101 -0.58 9.90 13.64
CA GLY A 101 -0.83 8.89 12.61
C GLY A 101 0.47 8.45 11.95
N ASP A 102 0.59 7.16 11.68
CA ASP A 102 1.67 6.57 10.92
C ASP A 102 1.05 5.74 9.79
N MET A 103 1.47 6.01 8.54
CA MET A 103 0.93 5.36 7.36
C MET A 103 2.05 4.97 6.41
N ALA A 104 1.96 3.76 5.85
CA ALA A 104 2.77 3.33 4.72
C ALA A 104 1.83 2.98 3.57
N MET A 105 2.03 3.60 2.42
CA MET A 105 1.14 3.46 1.27
C MET A 105 1.92 3.35 -0.04
N VAL A 106 1.38 2.53 -0.93
CA VAL A 106 1.79 2.44 -2.32
C VAL A 106 0.99 3.45 -3.12
N VAL A 107 1.66 4.24 -3.94
CA VAL A 107 1.08 5.30 -4.77
C VAL A 107 1.52 5.13 -6.22
N GLU A 108 0.70 5.58 -7.16
CA GLU A 108 1.02 5.51 -8.59
C GLU A 108 2.30 6.29 -8.92
N ASN A 109 2.45 7.48 -8.32
CA ASN A 109 3.60 8.35 -8.51
C ASN A 109 4.00 9.03 -7.21
N VAL A 110 5.19 8.73 -6.69
CA VAL A 110 5.65 9.26 -5.39
C VAL A 110 5.83 10.78 -5.40
N GLU A 111 6.38 11.34 -6.48
CA GLU A 111 6.61 12.78 -6.60
C GLU A 111 5.29 13.56 -6.61
N SER A 112 4.33 13.11 -7.42
CA SER A 112 2.99 13.70 -7.47
C SER A 112 2.23 13.52 -6.15
N ALA A 113 2.39 12.36 -5.49
CA ALA A 113 1.78 12.10 -4.19
C ALA A 113 2.33 13.06 -3.13
N ILE A 114 3.64 13.30 -3.09
CA ILE A 114 4.25 14.27 -2.17
C ILE A 114 3.66 15.65 -2.37
N GLU A 115 3.57 16.14 -3.61
CA GLU A 115 2.99 17.48 -3.86
C GLU A 115 1.52 17.56 -3.45
N ARG A 116 0.73 16.50 -3.69
CA ARG A 116 -0.67 16.44 -3.22
C ARG A 116 -0.77 16.41 -1.70
N ILE A 117 0.14 15.72 -1.01
CA ILE A 117 0.18 15.68 0.46
C ILE A 117 0.60 17.05 1.04
N LYS A 118 1.51 17.77 0.39
CA LYS A 118 1.84 19.15 0.77
C LYS A 118 0.62 20.07 0.67
N GLN A 119 -0.15 19.97 -0.41
CA GLN A 119 -1.40 20.71 -0.58
C GLN A 119 -2.48 20.31 0.43
N LEU A 120 -2.57 19.01 0.74
CA LEU A 120 -3.47 18.47 1.76
C LEU A 120 -3.21 19.11 3.12
N ALA A 121 -1.93 19.22 3.52
CA ALA A 121 -1.55 19.84 4.78
C ALA A 121 -2.04 21.29 4.83
N GLY A 122 -1.78 22.10 3.80
CA GLY A 122 -2.24 23.49 3.76
C GLY A 122 -3.77 23.65 3.74
N THR A 123 -4.48 22.72 3.08
CA THR A 123 -5.96 22.73 3.03
C THR A 123 -6.59 22.43 4.38
N HIS A 124 -5.91 21.65 5.23
CA HIS A 124 -6.33 21.32 6.59
C HIS A 124 -5.63 22.20 7.64
N GLU A 125 -5.31 23.44 7.25
CA GLU A 125 -4.72 24.48 8.12
C GLU A 125 -3.44 24.01 8.83
N GLY A 126 -2.71 23.17 8.12
CA GLY A 126 -1.50 22.50 8.57
C GLY A 126 -0.27 22.93 7.81
N TRP A 127 0.84 22.23 8.06
CA TRP A 127 2.11 22.46 7.38
C TRP A 127 2.92 21.18 7.24
N VAL A 128 3.88 21.22 6.33
CA VAL A 128 4.83 20.13 6.10
C VAL A 128 5.96 20.27 7.11
N VAL A 129 6.21 19.23 7.89
CA VAL A 129 7.32 19.19 8.87
C VAL A 129 8.61 18.78 8.17
N ALA A 130 8.56 17.71 7.38
CA ALA A 130 9.67 17.25 6.56
C ALA A 130 9.17 16.48 5.34
N SER A 131 9.95 16.49 4.26
CA SER A 131 9.71 15.63 3.09
C SER A 131 11.03 15.22 2.47
N SER A 132 11.13 13.98 2.04
CA SER A 132 12.30 13.44 1.34
C SER A 132 11.88 12.44 0.26
N MET A 133 12.74 12.31 -0.76
CA MET A 133 12.61 11.33 -1.83
C MET A 133 13.96 10.67 -2.06
N TRP A 134 13.95 9.38 -2.39
CA TRP A 134 15.15 8.62 -2.72
C TRP A 134 14.81 7.50 -3.70
N LYS A 135 15.82 6.98 -4.40
CA LYS A 135 15.67 5.77 -5.22
C LYS A 135 15.76 4.53 -4.34
N ASN A 136 14.87 3.57 -4.55
CA ASN A 136 14.88 2.27 -3.92
C ASN A 136 14.90 1.18 -5.01
N GLY A 137 16.10 0.78 -5.43
CA GLY A 137 16.26 0.00 -6.66
C GLY A 137 15.98 0.86 -7.90
N GLU A 138 15.08 0.39 -8.77
CA GLU A 138 14.64 1.12 -9.97
C GLU A 138 13.48 2.09 -9.67
N ALA A 139 12.70 1.83 -8.61
CA ALA A 139 11.55 2.62 -8.21
C ALA A 139 11.91 3.81 -7.31
N LEU A 140 11.07 4.84 -7.29
CA LEU A 140 11.17 5.92 -6.31
C LEU A 140 10.44 5.56 -5.00
N ALA A 141 10.98 6.07 -3.90
CA ALA A 141 10.38 6.01 -2.58
C ALA A 141 10.45 7.40 -1.94
N GLY A 142 9.59 7.63 -0.96
CA GLY A 142 9.51 8.92 -0.30
C GLY A 142 8.99 8.84 1.11
N SER A 143 9.23 9.90 1.87
CA SER A 143 8.60 10.10 3.17
C SER A 143 8.15 11.54 3.30
N ILE A 144 7.02 11.75 3.95
CA ILE A 144 6.51 13.08 4.26
C ILE A 144 5.83 13.06 5.62
N SER A 145 6.16 14.03 6.46
CA SER A 145 5.48 14.28 7.73
C SER A 145 4.76 15.61 7.67
N ILE A 146 3.49 15.60 8.03
CA ILE A 146 2.62 16.78 8.02
C ILE A 146 1.99 16.98 9.39
N ARG A 147 1.77 18.23 9.75
CA ARG A 147 0.86 18.61 10.83
C ARG A 147 -0.44 19.13 10.23
N VAL A 148 -1.55 18.82 10.87
CA VAL A 148 -2.91 19.30 10.55
C VAL A 148 -3.61 19.69 11.84
N LEU A 149 -4.64 20.53 11.77
CA LEU A 149 -5.48 20.78 12.96
C LEU A 149 -6.09 19.47 13.47
N ALA A 150 -6.25 19.36 14.79
CA ALA A 150 -6.70 18.12 15.41
C ALA A 150 -8.10 17.67 14.94
N GLU A 151 -9.00 18.62 14.69
CA GLU A 151 -10.34 18.35 14.13
C GLU A 151 -10.31 17.83 12.68
N HIS A 152 -9.21 18.05 11.97
CA HIS A 152 -9.00 17.65 10.58
C HIS A 152 -8.23 16.33 10.42
N PHE A 153 -7.85 15.69 11.53
CA PHE A 153 -7.04 14.48 11.47
C PHE A 153 -7.71 13.34 10.69
N ASP A 154 -8.98 13.06 10.98
CA ASP A 154 -9.71 11.95 10.33
C ASP A 154 -10.01 12.24 8.85
N SER A 155 -10.28 13.50 8.50
CA SER A 155 -10.47 13.90 7.11
C SER A 155 -9.15 13.82 6.32
N ALA A 156 -8.03 14.23 6.91
CA ALA A 156 -6.71 14.10 6.31
C ALA A 156 -6.36 12.63 6.05
N LEU A 157 -6.53 11.73 7.03
CA LEU A 157 -6.32 10.30 6.85
C LEU A 157 -7.21 9.71 5.74
N LYS A 158 -8.47 10.14 5.66
CA LYS A 158 -9.38 9.70 4.58
C LYS A 158 -8.87 10.11 3.20
N VAL A 159 -8.35 11.32 3.04
CA VAL A 159 -7.77 11.76 1.76
C VAL A 159 -6.50 10.99 1.44
N LEU A 160 -5.62 10.75 2.43
CA LEU A 160 -4.42 9.92 2.28
C LEU A 160 -4.78 8.52 1.77
N ARG A 161 -5.73 7.83 2.42
CA ARG A 161 -6.22 6.52 1.94
C ARG A 161 -6.74 6.57 0.51
N GLY A 162 -7.43 7.64 0.13
CA GLY A 162 -7.94 7.82 -1.23
C GLY A 162 -6.88 8.09 -2.30
N MET A 163 -5.64 8.41 -1.90
CA MET A 163 -4.49 8.53 -2.81
C MET A 163 -3.71 7.23 -2.94
N ALA A 164 -3.92 6.27 -2.04
CA ALA A 164 -3.21 5.00 -2.06
C ALA A 164 -3.78 4.09 -3.16
N VAL A 165 -2.88 3.46 -3.92
CA VAL A 165 -3.19 2.22 -4.65
C VAL A 165 -3.38 1.09 -3.64
N GLU A 166 -2.51 1.04 -2.62
CA GLU A 166 -2.56 0.09 -1.53
C GLU A 166 -2.10 0.76 -0.23
N VAL A 167 -2.84 0.55 0.87
CA VAL A 167 -2.38 0.94 2.22
C VAL A 167 -1.74 -0.28 2.87
N LYS A 168 -0.40 -0.30 2.95
CA LYS A 168 0.34 -1.41 3.56
C LYS A 168 0.17 -1.45 5.07
N TYR A 169 0.19 -0.28 5.69
CA TYR A 169 0.08 -0.13 7.13
C TYR A 169 -0.55 1.22 7.47
N GLU A 170 -1.37 1.21 8.51
CA GLU A 170 -1.91 2.41 9.13
C GLU A 170 -2.07 2.19 10.63
N ASN A 171 -1.58 3.14 11.42
CA ASN A 171 -1.75 3.16 12.86
C ASN A 171 -1.99 4.57 13.36
N THR A 172 -2.81 4.67 14.40
CA THR A 172 -3.14 5.95 15.03
C THR A 172 -3.02 5.83 16.53
N SER A 173 -2.40 6.82 17.15
CA SER A 173 -2.35 6.97 18.61
C SER A 173 -3.20 8.15 19.03
N SER A 174 -3.80 8.06 20.21
CA SER A 174 -4.55 9.15 20.84
C SER A 174 -4.31 9.11 22.34
N ARG A 175 -3.89 10.24 22.90
CA ARG A 175 -3.71 10.42 24.35
C ARG A 175 -4.57 11.58 24.80
N ASP A 176 -5.48 11.30 25.72
CA ASP A 176 -6.25 12.34 26.42
C ASP A 176 -5.34 12.97 27.49
N VAL A 177 -5.16 14.28 27.40
CA VAL A 177 -4.34 15.08 28.32
C VAL A 177 -5.18 16.10 29.10
N THR A 178 -6.51 15.97 29.05
CA THR A 178 -7.44 16.91 29.68
C THR A 178 -7.20 16.97 31.20
N GLU A 179 -7.13 15.81 31.87
CA GLU A 179 -6.87 15.74 33.31
C GLU A 179 -5.50 16.34 33.68
N GLU A 180 -4.45 16.02 32.90
CA GLU A 180 -3.10 16.58 33.10
C GLU A 180 -3.10 18.11 32.99
N TYR A 181 -3.84 18.68 32.03
CA TYR A 181 -3.96 20.13 31.86
C TYR A 181 -4.75 20.77 33.00
N VAL A 182 -5.88 20.17 33.40
CA VAL A 182 -6.70 20.64 34.52
C VAL A 182 -5.88 20.68 35.81
N ASP A 183 -5.13 19.62 36.10
CA ASP A 183 -4.25 19.57 37.28
C ASP A 183 -3.16 20.65 37.25
N LEU A 184 -2.54 20.87 36.08
CA LEU A 184 -1.55 21.93 35.92
C LEU A 184 -2.16 23.32 36.09
N SER A 185 -3.39 23.54 35.61
CA SER A 185 -4.09 24.82 35.77
C SER A 185 -4.40 25.13 37.23
N ALA A 186 -4.86 24.13 38.01
CA ALA A 186 -5.11 24.28 39.44
C ALA A 186 -3.80 24.47 40.23
N SER A 187 -2.74 23.76 39.85
CA SER A 187 -1.40 23.95 40.43
C SER A 187 -0.89 25.37 40.18
N LEU A 188 -1.07 25.89 38.96
CA LEU A 188 -0.67 27.24 38.59
C LEU A 188 -1.40 28.30 39.43
N GLU A 189 -2.72 28.20 39.58
CA GLU A 189 -3.52 29.12 40.40
C GLU A 189 -3.01 29.16 41.86
N ASN A 190 -2.72 27.98 42.44
CA ASN A 190 -2.19 27.88 43.79
C ASN A 190 -0.79 28.51 43.93
N LEU A 191 0.08 28.32 42.92
CA LEU A 191 1.41 28.93 42.90
C LEU A 191 1.34 30.46 42.77
N GLU A 192 0.46 30.99 41.92
CA GLU A 192 0.26 32.42 41.76
C GLU A 192 -0.32 33.07 43.03
N ALA A 193 -1.25 32.39 43.71
CA ALA A 193 -1.73 32.82 45.03
C ALA A 193 -0.61 32.82 46.09
N THR A 194 0.26 31.82 46.06
CA THR A 194 1.43 31.74 46.95
C THR A 194 2.42 32.87 46.67
N GLU A 195 2.68 33.17 45.40
CA GLU A 195 3.52 34.30 45.00
C GLU A 195 2.97 35.62 45.55
N GLN A 196 1.66 35.87 45.42
CA GLN A 196 1.01 37.07 45.95
C GLN A 196 1.16 37.17 47.47
N GLN A 197 1.00 36.05 48.20
CA GLN A 197 1.21 36.03 49.65
C GLN A 197 2.67 36.34 50.03
N LEU A 198 3.64 35.74 49.32
CA LEU A 198 5.05 36.01 49.55
C LEU A 198 5.41 37.47 49.27
N GLN A 199 4.83 38.09 48.24
CA GLN A 199 5.00 39.52 47.97
C GLN A 199 4.46 40.38 49.14
N LEU A 200 3.29 40.05 49.68
CA LEU A 200 2.74 40.75 50.86
C LEU A 200 3.59 40.57 52.12
N ILE A 201 4.24 39.41 52.29
CA ILE A 201 5.19 39.19 53.39
C ILE A 201 6.46 40.01 53.16
N MET A 202 6.98 40.05 51.94
CA MET A 202 8.14 40.84 51.56
C MET A 202 7.93 42.33 51.84
N ASP A 203 6.74 42.87 51.55
CA ASP A 203 6.37 44.27 51.82
C ASP A 203 6.32 44.60 53.33
N LYS A 204 6.10 43.59 54.18
CA LYS A 204 6.01 43.73 55.65
C LYS A 204 7.32 43.36 56.35
N ALA A 205 8.30 42.83 55.64
CA ALA A 205 9.55 42.37 56.23
C ALA A 205 10.42 43.57 56.63
N GLU A 206 10.80 43.64 57.90
CA GLU A 206 11.61 44.74 58.44
C GLU A 206 13.11 44.35 58.56
N THR A 207 13.42 43.06 58.57
CA THR A 207 14.80 42.56 58.71
C THR A 207 15.36 42.06 57.38
N VAL A 208 16.69 42.19 57.21
CA VAL A 208 17.39 41.71 56.00
C VAL A 208 17.29 40.19 55.87
N GLU A 209 17.29 39.47 56.98
CA GLU A 209 17.19 38.00 57.00
C GLU A 209 15.82 37.55 56.46
N ASP A 210 14.73 38.12 56.97
CA ASP A 210 13.37 37.82 56.49
C ASP A 210 13.20 38.15 55.01
N ILE A 211 13.75 39.29 54.55
CA ILE A 211 13.71 39.68 53.13
C ILE A 211 14.43 38.64 52.27
N LEU A 212 15.62 38.20 52.66
CA LEU A 212 16.40 37.23 51.88
C LEU A 212 15.73 35.86 51.82
N ASP A 213 15.11 35.42 52.92
CA ASP A 213 14.39 34.15 52.95
C ASP A 213 13.13 34.19 52.09
N VAL A 214 12.35 35.27 52.17
CA VAL A 214 11.19 35.47 51.29
C VAL A 214 11.61 35.59 49.83
N GLN A 215 12.74 36.26 49.51
CA GLN A 215 13.25 36.36 48.15
C GLN A 215 13.67 35.00 47.57
N ARG A 216 14.28 34.12 48.38
CA ARG A 216 14.62 32.75 47.96
C ARG A 216 13.36 31.96 47.60
N GLU A 217 12.35 32.00 48.48
CA GLU A 217 11.08 31.32 48.24
C GLU A 217 10.32 31.90 47.04
N LEU A 218 10.30 33.22 46.89
CA LEU A 218 9.66 33.89 45.75
C LEU A 218 10.34 33.49 44.43
N THR A 219 11.67 33.39 44.42
CA THR A 219 12.41 32.94 43.24
C THR A 219 12.09 31.49 42.90
N ARG A 220 11.98 30.62 43.90
CA ARG A 220 11.56 29.22 43.73
C ARG A 220 10.16 29.13 43.15
N VAL A 221 9.18 29.79 43.76
CA VAL A 221 7.77 29.78 43.32
C VAL A 221 7.64 30.33 41.90
N ARG A 222 8.33 31.43 41.56
CA ARG A 222 8.34 31.95 40.18
C ARG A 222 8.91 30.95 39.18
N GLY A 223 9.96 30.22 39.55
CA GLY A 223 10.51 29.14 38.71
C GLY A 223 9.48 28.04 38.45
N GLU A 224 8.74 27.64 39.48
CA GLU A 224 7.67 26.63 39.38
C GLU A 224 6.48 27.12 38.52
N ILE A 225 6.10 28.40 38.64
CA ILE A 225 5.07 29.05 37.80
C ILE A 225 5.47 28.97 36.33
N GLU A 226 6.69 29.41 35.99
CA GLU A 226 7.17 29.43 34.61
C GLU A 226 7.26 28.00 34.03
N GLN A 227 7.73 27.03 34.81
CA GLN A 227 7.75 25.63 34.40
C GLN A 227 6.34 25.07 34.13
N THR A 228 5.38 25.40 35.02
CA THR A 228 3.99 24.95 34.88
C THR A 228 3.35 25.56 33.63
N LYS A 229 3.53 26.87 33.41
CA LYS A 229 3.06 27.56 32.20
C LYS A 229 3.66 26.95 30.93
N ALA A 230 4.96 26.68 30.91
CA ALA A 230 5.61 26.05 29.76
C ALA A 230 5.04 24.66 29.44
N ARG A 231 4.76 23.86 30.48
CA ARG A 231 4.14 22.53 30.30
C ARG A 231 2.70 22.64 29.79
N MET A 232 1.90 23.56 30.32
CA MET A 232 0.53 23.83 29.83
C MET A 232 0.53 24.25 28.37
N GLN A 233 1.38 25.22 28.00
CA GLN A 233 1.52 25.69 26.62
C GLN A 233 1.92 24.56 25.67
N TYR A 234 2.79 23.64 26.10
CA TYR A 234 3.14 22.45 25.31
C TYR A 234 1.94 21.53 25.07
N LEU A 235 1.11 21.28 26.09
CA LEU A 235 -0.10 20.47 25.94
C LEU A 235 -1.12 21.12 25.00
N GLU A 236 -1.31 22.43 25.09
CA GLU A 236 -2.16 23.20 24.16
C GLU A 236 -1.67 23.10 22.72
N GLN A 237 -0.37 23.31 22.50
CA GLN A 237 0.21 23.26 21.16
C GLN A 237 0.15 21.85 20.55
N THR A 238 0.34 20.81 21.37
CA THR A 238 0.34 19.41 20.90
C THR A 238 -1.04 18.79 20.79
N SER A 239 -2.05 19.32 21.48
CA SER A 239 -3.45 18.88 21.35
C SER A 239 -4.19 19.63 20.25
N SER A 240 -3.79 20.87 19.93
CA SER A 240 -4.39 21.64 18.82
C SER A 240 -4.02 21.12 17.44
N THR A 241 -2.88 20.43 17.30
CA THR A 241 -2.41 19.88 16.02
C THR A 241 -2.05 18.41 16.13
N SER A 242 -2.39 17.66 15.10
CA SER A 242 -2.01 16.25 14.96
C SER A 242 -0.91 16.10 13.92
N ILE A 243 0.02 15.17 14.16
CA ILE A 243 1.10 14.84 13.22
C ILE A 243 0.79 13.53 12.51
N ILE A 244 1.03 13.48 11.20
CA ILE A 244 0.87 12.29 10.37
C ILE A 244 2.20 12.04 9.64
N TYR A 245 2.78 10.86 9.85
CA TYR A 245 3.94 10.37 9.13
C TYR A 245 3.48 9.46 8.00
N VAL A 246 3.94 9.73 6.78
CA VAL A 246 3.58 8.96 5.59
C VAL A 246 4.85 8.46 4.91
N GLN A 247 4.97 7.14 4.79
CA GLN A 247 5.95 6.47 3.95
C GLN A 247 5.29 6.11 2.62
N LEU A 248 5.99 6.40 1.53
CA LEU A 248 5.51 6.26 0.17
C LEU A 248 6.39 5.30 -0.60
N GLU A 249 5.76 4.32 -1.23
CA GLU A 249 6.38 3.47 -2.22
C GLU A 249 5.67 3.65 -3.57
N GLU A 250 6.42 3.63 -4.66
CA GLU A 250 5.84 3.66 -5.99
C GLU A 250 5.25 2.30 -6.36
N SER A 251 4.06 2.28 -6.95
CA SER A 251 3.45 1.05 -7.46
C SER A 251 4.31 0.49 -8.59
N GLY A 252 4.58 -0.81 -8.56
CA GLY A 252 5.16 -1.50 -9.69
C GLY A 252 4.26 -1.42 -10.93
N LEU A 253 4.86 -1.62 -12.09
CA LEU A 253 4.11 -1.86 -13.32
C LEU A 253 3.38 -3.19 -13.20
N ASP A 254 2.10 -3.21 -13.55
CA ASP A 254 1.32 -4.42 -13.77
C ASP A 254 0.74 -4.36 -15.19
N ILE A 255 1.11 -5.35 -16.00
CA ILE A 255 0.74 -5.42 -17.40
C ILE A 255 -0.03 -6.69 -17.69
N ASN A 256 -0.97 -6.59 -18.63
CA ASN A 256 -1.69 -7.75 -19.12
C ASN A 256 -1.91 -7.65 -20.62
N PHE A 257 -1.83 -8.78 -21.31
CA PHE A 257 -2.09 -8.83 -22.75
C PHE A 257 -2.95 -10.00 -23.18
N SER A 258 -3.45 -9.93 -24.41
CA SER A 258 -4.14 -11.03 -25.05
C SER A 258 -3.81 -11.16 -26.54
N ALA A 259 -4.04 -12.35 -27.10
CA ALA A 259 -4.10 -12.57 -28.54
C ALA A 259 -5.55 -12.81 -28.97
N ASP A 260 -5.92 -12.36 -30.17
CA ASP A 260 -7.23 -12.57 -30.78
C ASP A 260 -7.54 -14.04 -31.06
N LYS A 261 -6.51 -14.83 -31.37
CA LYS A 261 -6.59 -16.28 -31.60
C LYS A 261 -5.42 -16.98 -30.93
N ARG A 262 -5.67 -18.18 -30.39
CA ARG A 262 -4.64 -18.99 -29.67
C ARG A 262 -4.48 -20.41 -30.21
N THR A 263 -5.48 -20.95 -30.88
CA THR A 263 -5.49 -22.32 -31.41
C THR A 263 -6.19 -22.37 -32.76
N GLY A 264 -5.96 -23.45 -33.53
CA GLY A 264 -6.50 -23.60 -34.88
C GLY A 264 -5.95 -22.56 -35.86
N ILE A 265 -4.77 -22.00 -35.54
CA ILE A 265 -4.01 -21.06 -36.37
C ILE A 265 -3.19 -21.88 -37.35
N ARG A 266 -3.12 -21.47 -38.60
CA ARG A 266 -2.25 -22.13 -39.59
C ARG A 266 -0.96 -21.37 -39.80
N GLU A 267 0.07 -22.06 -40.25
CA GLU A 267 1.31 -21.45 -40.74
C GLU A 267 1.01 -20.26 -41.68
N GLY A 268 1.61 -19.10 -41.39
CA GLY A 268 1.42 -17.84 -42.10
C GLY A 268 0.13 -17.08 -41.82
N GLU A 269 -0.75 -17.57 -40.93
CA GLU A 269 -1.93 -16.82 -40.48
C GLU A 269 -1.51 -15.72 -39.50
N SER A 270 -2.00 -14.49 -39.74
CA SER A 270 -1.70 -13.33 -38.88
C SER A 270 -2.59 -13.32 -37.65
N ILE A 271 -1.96 -13.12 -36.49
CA ILE A 271 -2.55 -13.03 -35.15
C ILE A 271 -2.33 -11.61 -34.64
N ARG A 272 -3.35 -11.02 -34.02
CA ARG A 272 -3.23 -9.72 -33.37
C ARG A 272 -3.02 -9.88 -31.88
N PHE A 273 -1.97 -9.24 -31.38
CA PHE A 273 -1.70 -9.10 -29.95
C PHE A 273 -2.19 -7.74 -29.47
N THR A 274 -2.85 -7.73 -28.32
CA THR A 274 -3.48 -6.53 -27.75
C THR A 274 -3.13 -6.39 -26.28
N LEU A 275 -2.47 -5.28 -25.95
CA LEU A 275 -2.28 -4.83 -24.57
C LEU A 275 -3.65 -4.54 -23.96
N GLN A 276 -3.95 -5.15 -22.81
CA GLN A 276 -5.23 -4.95 -22.11
C GLN A 276 -5.19 -3.74 -21.17
N GLY A 277 -4.00 -3.36 -20.71
CA GLY A 277 -3.77 -2.20 -19.87
C GLY A 277 -2.39 -2.24 -19.24
N VAL A 278 -1.96 -1.07 -18.78
CA VAL A 278 -0.81 -0.88 -17.90
C VAL A 278 -1.33 -0.14 -16.68
N SER A 279 -1.12 -0.70 -15.49
CA SER A 279 -1.33 0.01 -14.22
C SER A 279 0.00 0.22 -13.52
N GLY A 280 0.11 1.34 -12.81
CA GLY A 280 1.37 1.76 -12.20
C GLY A 280 2.38 2.31 -13.20
N GLY A 281 3.58 2.63 -12.69
CA GLY A 281 4.64 3.31 -13.44
C GLY A 281 4.21 4.65 -14.04
N ILE A 282 5.09 5.22 -14.86
CA ILE A 282 4.91 6.58 -15.42
C ILE A 282 5.05 6.60 -16.94
N ALA A 283 4.00 7.06 -17.62
CA ALA A 283 4.02 7.26 -19.06
C ALA A 283 5.03 8.35 -19.49
N PRO A 284 5.60 8.27 -20.71
CA PRO A 284 5.28 7.28 -21.77
C PRO A 284 5.84 5.89 -21.47
N TYR A 285 5.12 4.87 -21.96
CA TYR A 285 5.57 3.47 -21.90
C TYR A 285 6.20 3.06 -23.24
N SER A 286 7.17 2.16 -23.16
CA SER A 286 7.75 1.45 -24.32
C SER A 286 7.50 -0.04 -24.19
N TYR A 287 7.35 -0.71 -25.34
CA TYR A 287 6.91 -2.10 -25.43
C TYR A 287 7.97 -2.94 -26.13
N LEU A 288 8.16 -4.17 -25.68
CA LEU A 288 8.95 -5.19 -26.35
C LEU A 288 8.20 -6.51 -26.28
N TRP A 289 7.75 -6.96 -27.44
CA TRP A 289 7.15 -8.28 -27.65
C TRP A 289 8.21 -9.27 -28.10
N ASP A 290 8.22 -10.46 -27.51
CA ASP A 290 8.90 -11.64 -28.02
C ASP A 290 7.86 -12.73 -28.28
N PHE A 291 7.77 -13.16 -29.53
CA PHE A 291 6.75 -14.11 -29.97
C PHE A 291 7.15 -15.58 -29.75
N GLY A 292 8.37 -15.85 -29.27
CA GLY A 292 8.88 -17.19 -28.96
C GLY A 292 9.44 -17.95 -30.16
N ASP A 293 9.53 -17.32 -31.33
CA ASP A 293 10.11 -17.85 -32.56
C ASP A 293 11.39 -17.14 -33.01
N GLY A 294 11.86 -16.17 -32.21
CA GLY A 294 13.03 -15.35 -32.49
C GLY A 294 12.71 -13.99 -33.11
N GLU A 295 11.44 -13.73 -33.46
CA GLU A 295 10.99 -12.40 -33.90
C GLU A 295 10.43 -11.57 -32.72
N THR A 296 10.58 -10.24 -32.84
CA THR A 296 10.16 -9.28 -31.82
C THR A 296 9.44 -8.09 -32.44
N SER A 297 8.70 -7.34 -31.62
CA SER A 297 8.08 -6.08 -32.03
C SER A 297 8.12 -5.04 -30.92
N THR A 298 8.16 -3.75 -31.28
CA THR A 298 8.09 -2.61 -30.36
C THR A 298 6.76 -1.86 -30.43
N ASP A 299 5.81 -2.32 -31.25
CA ASP A 299 4.48 -1.73 -31.34
C ASP A 299 3.67 -2.07 -30.09
N GLU A 300 2.78 -1.17 -29.67
CA GLU A 300 1.89 -1.41 -28.52
C GLU A 300 0.95 -2.60 -28.74
N ASN A 301 0.41 -2.73 -29.97
CA ASN A 301 -0.54 -3.78 -30.36
C ASN A 301 -0.13 -4.39 -31.71
N PRO A 302 0.91 -5.25 -31.75
CA PRO A 302 1.46 -5.77 -32.99
C PRO A 302 0.58 -6.87 -33.60
N THR A 303 0.82 -7.13 -34.88
CA THR A 303 0.36 -8.36 -35.55
C THR A 303 1.56 -9.21 -35.91
N HIS A 304 1.46 -10.52 -35.71
CA HIS A 304 2.53 -11.48 -36.00
C HIS A 304 1.99 -12.73 -36.70
N SER A 305 2.82 -13.40 -37.49
CA SER A 305 2.48 -14.67 -38.14
C SER A 305 3.63 -15.66 -37.99
N TYR A 306 3.31 -16.91 -37.66
CA TYR A 306 4.31 -17.95 -37.47
C TYR A 306 4.50 -18.77 -38.75
N ASP A 307 5.74 -18.92 -39.19
CA ASP A 307 6.10 -19.67 -40.40
C ASP A 307 6.16 -21.19 -40.20
N SER A 308 6.16 -21.65 -38.95
CA SER A 308 6.24 -23.07 -38.60
C SER A 308 5.14 -23.45 -37.62
N SER A 309 4.72 -24.71 -37.69
CA SER A 309 3.82 -25.29 -36.70
C SER A 309 4.53 -25.59 -35.39
N GLY A 310 3.84 -25.38 -34.27
CA GLY A 310 4.43 -25.47 -32.95
C GLY A 310 3.60 -24.82 -31.85
N TYR A 311 4.15 -24.84 -30.64
CA TYR A 311 3.64 -24.07 -29.50
C TYR A 311 4.63 -22.96 -29.18
N TYR A 312 4.14 -21.74 -29.10
CA TYR A 312 4.96 -20.55 -28.91
C TYR A 312 4.66 -19.89 -27.57
N THR A 313 5.71 -19.63 -26.81
CA THR A 313 5.67 -18.85 -25.57
C THR A 313 5.82 -17.39 -25.93
N VAL A 314 4.85 -16.57 -25.55
CA VAL A 314 4.86 -15.13 -25.88
C VAL A 314 5.14 -14.34 -24.61
N SER A 315 6.06 -13.38 -24.68
CA SER A 315 6.30 -12.42 -23.62
C SER A 315 6.12 -10.98 -24.10
N LEU A 316 5.65 -10.15 -23.18
CA LEU A 316 5.58 -8.71 -23.34
C LEU A 316 6.35 -8.09 -22.18
N THR A 317 7.36 -7.30 -22.49
CA THR A 317 8.03 -6.41 -21.54
C THR A 317 7.57 -4.98 -21.78
N VAL A 318 7.17 -4.30 -20.71
CA VAL A 318 6.85 -2.87 -20.72
C VAL A 318 7.84 -2.12 -19.86
N THR A 319 8.32 -0.98 -20.35
CA THR A 319 9.22 -0.09 -19.62
C THR A 319 8.62 1.31 -19.54
N ASP A 320 8.61 1.88 -18.35
CA ASP A 320 8.12 3.24 -18.11
C ASP A 320 9.21 4.31 -18.31
N ASP A 321 8.84 5.60 -18.21
CA ASP A 321 9.76 6.72 -18.42
C ASP A 321 10.89 6.80 -17.37
N ARG A 322 10.72 6.14 -16.22
CA ARG A 322 11.73 6.07 -15.15
C ARG A 322 12.63 4.84 -15.28
N GLY A 323 12.36 3.96 -16.24
CA GLY A 323 13.12 2.74 -16.50
C GLY A 323 12.65 1.53 -15.68
N ASN A 324 11.53 1.64 -14.95
CA ASN A 324 10.93 0.46 -14.33
C ASN A 324 10.41 -0.48 -15.40
N THR A 325 10.55 -1.78 -15.18
CA THR A 325 10.09 -2.80 -16.14
C THR A 325 9.18 -3.82 -15.49
N ASP A 326 8.19 -4.29 -16.25
CA ASP A 326 7.44 -5.51 -15.95
C ASP A 326 7.40 -6.40 -17.19
N THR A 327 7.42 -7.71 -16.98
CA THR A 327 7.39 -8.71 -18.05
C THR A 327 6.34 -9.76 -17.77
N GLN A 328 5.34 -9.83 -18.63
CA GLN A 328 4.34 -10.89 -18.61
C GLN A 328 4.71 -11.95 -19.66
N THR A 329 4.85 -13.20 -19.22
CA THR A 329 5.14 -14.34 -20.11
C THR A 329 4.00 -15.35 -20.06
N ARG A 330 3.58 -15.83 -21.22
CA ARG A 330 2.55 -16.87 -21.37
C ARG A 330 3.14 -18.07 -22.10
N GLU A 331 3.36 -19.15 -21.36
CA GLU A 331 3.95 -20.39 -21.89
C GLU A 331 2.99 -21.11 -22.84
N GLY A 332 3.50 -21.53 -24.01
CA GLY A 332 2.71 -22.27 -25.01
C GLY A 332 1.41 -21.56 -25.41
N TYR A 333 1.41 -20.23 -25.38
CA TYR A 333 0.22 -19.39 -25.50
C TYR A 333 -0.46 -19.50 -26.87
N ILE A 334 0.35 -19.70 -27.91
CA ILE A 334 -0.10 -19.83 -29.30
C ILE A 334 0.22 -21.23 -29.81
N SER A 335 -0.79 -21.90 -30.38
CA SER A 335 -0.67 -23.20 -31.02
C SER A 335 -0.95 -23.07 -32.51
N VAL A 336 0.08 -23.35 -33.31
CA VAL A 336 0.08 -23.25 -34.77
C VAL A 336 0.08 -24.65 -35.36
N GLU A 337 -0.90 -24.91 -36.20
CA GLU A 337 -1.06 -26.15 -36.96
C GLU A 337 -0.34 -26.04 -38.30
N PRO A 338 0.17 -27.16 -38.84
CA PRO A 338 0.85 -27.16 -40.12
C PRO A 338 -0.07 -26.64 -41.22
N GLY A 339 0.53 -25.93 -42.18
CA GLY A 339 -0.16 -25.46 -43.36
C GLY A 339 -0.79 -26.60 -44.14
N TRP A 340 -1.72 -26.24 -45.03
CA TRP A 340 -2.36 -27.22 -45.90
C TRP A 340 -1.33 -27.92 -46.78
N ASN A 341 -0.98 -29.17 -46.45
CA ASN A 341 -0.22 -30.00 -47.38
C ASN A 341 -1.14 -30.44 -48.53
N ALA A 342 -0.84 -30.02 -49.75
CA ALA A 342 -1.59 -30.39 -50.95
C ALA A 342 -1.78 -31.91 -51.07
N GLY A 343 -0.84 -32.71 -50.56
CA GLY A 343 -0.93 -34.17 -50.49
C GLY A 343 -2.02 -34.72 -49.56
N SER A 344 -2.30 -34.09 -48.40
CA SER A 344 -3.40 -34.58 -47.54
C SER A 344 -4.76 -34.14 -48.04
N ILE A 345 -4.86 -32.95 -48.66
CA ILE A 345 -6.10 -32.53 -49.33
C ILE A 345 -6.39 -33.47 -50.49
N ALA A 346 -5.40 -33.72 -51.36
CA ALA A 346 -5.58 -34.58 -52.53
C ALA A 346 -5.97 -36.00 -52.13
N SER A 347 -5.35 -36.59 -51.10
CA SER A 347 -5.70 -37.93 -50.63
C SER A 347 -7.07 -37.99 -49.93
N LYS A 348 -7.45 -36.98 -49.12
CA LYS A 348 -8.81 -36.89 -48.54
C LYS A 348 -9.88 -36.72 -49.63
N ALA A 349 -9.62 -35.86 -50.62
CA ALA A 349 -10.51 -35.65 -51.77
C ALA A 349 -10.63 -36.92 -52.62
N TRP A 350 -9.51 -37.61 -52.87
CA TRP A 350 -9.49 -38.88 -53.59
C TRP A 350 -10.24 -39.98 -52.84
N ASN A 351 -10.07 -40.10 -51.52
CA ASN A 351 -10.81 -41.06 -50.70
C ASN A 351 -12.32 -40.79 -50.74
N GLY A 352 -12.72 -39.51 -50.72
CA GLY A 352 -14.12 -39.11 -50.90
C GLY A 352 -14.65 -39.48 -52.29
N LEU A 353 -13.87 -39.23 -53.34
CA LEU A 353 -14.21 -39.57 -54.72
C LEU A 353 -14.34 -41.10 -54.90
N VAL A 354 -13.41 -41.88 -54.36
CA VAL A 354 -13.42 -43.35 -54.40
C VAL A 354 -14.62 -43.90 -53.64
N THR A 355 -14.93 -43.34 -52.47
CA THR A 355 -16.10 -43.73 -51.68
C THR A 355 -17.40 -43.43 -52.42
N PHE A 356 -17.50 -42.25 -53.03
CA PHE A 356 -18.64 -41.89 -53.89
C PHE A 356 -18.77 -42.85 -55.09
N GLY A 357 -17.64 -43.17 -55.74
CA GLY A 357 -17.59 -44.14 -56.83
C GLY A 357 -18.05 -45.54 -56.41
N HIS A 358 -17.66 -46.01 -55.23
CA HIS A 358 -18.13 -47.27 -54.65
C HIS A 358 -19.64 -47.26 -54.39
N VAL A 359 -20.18 -46.17 -53.82
CA VAL A 359 -21.63 -46.03 -53.60
C VAL A 359 -22.39 -46.04 -54.92
N MET A 360 -21.90 -45.30 -55.92
CA MET A 360 -22.53 -45.27 -57.24
C MET A 360 -22.45 -46.64 -57.94
N GLY A 361 -21.30 -47.32 -57.86
CA GLY A 361 -21.12 -48.68 -58.36
C GLY A 361 -22.10 -49.66 -57.71
N ASN A 362 -22.26 -49.61 -56.39
CA ASN A 362 -23.24 -50.43 -55.68
C ASN A 362 -24.68 -50.14 -56.13
N ILE A 363 -25.05 -48.87 -56.30
CA ILE A 363 -26.38 -48.48 -56.82
C ILE A 363 -26.59 -49.05 -58.22
N LEU A 364 -25.62 -48.91 -59.12
CA LEU A 364 -25.70 -49.42 -60.49
C LEU A 364 -25.79 -50.95 -60.53
N ILE A 365 -25.09 -51.67 -59.64
CA ILE A 365 -25.21 -53.12 -59.49
C ILE A 365 -26.61 -53.49 -59.04
N TRP A 366 -27.15 -52.81 -58.02
CA TRP A 366 -28.52 -53.03 -57.55
C TRP A 366 -29.56 -52.77 -58.64
N VAL A 367 -29.44 -51.65 -59.35
CA VAL A 367 -30.35 -51.33 -60.47
C VAL A 367 -30.19 -52.33 -61.60
N GLY A 368 -28.97 -52.68 -62.02
CA GLY A 368 -28.72 -53.60 -63.13
C GLY A 368 -29.19 -55.04 -62.87
N ILE A 369 -28.87 -55.60 -61.70
CA ILE A 369 -29.21 -56.98 -61.34
C ILE A 369 -30.69 -57.12 -60.99
N PHE A 370 -31.27 -56.15 -60.28
CA PHE A 370 -32.66 -56.26 -59.84
C PHE A 370 -33.66 -55.61 -60.82
N SER A 371 -33.23 -54.81 -61.81
CA SER A 371 -34.13 -54.23 -62.83
C SER A 371 -35.00 -55.29 -63.53
N PRO A 372 -34.48 -56.45 -63.97
CA PRO A 372 -35.31 -57.50 -64.56
C PRO A 372 -36.37 -58.02 -63.58
N VAL A 373 -36.02 -58.18 -62.30
CA VAL A 373 -36.94 -58.66 -61.25
C VAL A 373 -38.04 -57.63 -60.96
N TRP A 374 -37.67 -56.34 -60.85
CA TRP A 374 -38.63 -55.25 -60.64
C TRP A 374 -39.54 -55.04 -61.86
N LEU A 375 -39.06 -55.22 -63.08
CA LEU A 375 -39.89 -55.18 -64.29
C LEU A 375 -40.90 -56.33 -64.34
N ILE A 376 -40.50 -57.53 -63.92
CA ILE A 376 -41.40 -58.69 -63.82
C ILE A 376 -42.47 -58.46 -62.72
N ILE A 377 -42.06 -57.99 -61.54
CA ILE A 377 -42.97 -57.67 -60.43
C ILE A 377 -43.93 -56.54 -60.82
N GLY A 378 -43.41 -55.45 -61.41
CA GLY A 378 -44.20 -54.33 -61.90
C GLY A 378 -45.19 -54.73 -62.98
N GLY A 379 -44.78 -55.60 -63.91
CA GLY A 379 -45.65 -56.19 -64.93
C GLY A 379 -46.78 -57.04 -64.32
N LEU A 380 -46.47 -57.86 -63.31
CA LEU A 380 -47.46 -58.65 -62.58
C LEU A 380 -48.46 -57.77 -61.80
N ILE A 381 -48.00 -56.72 -61.14
CA ILE A 381 -48.85 -55.75 -60.43
C ILE A 381 -49.74 -55.01 -61.42
N PHE A 382 -49.17 -54.50 -62.52
CA PHE A 382 -49.92 -53.79 -63.57
C PHE A 382 -50.99 -54.68 -64.21
N TRP A 383 -50.66 -55.94 -64.50
CA TRP A 383 -51.62 -56.93 -64.99
C TRP A 383 -52.74 -57.18 -63.98
N ARG A 384 -52.42 -57.31 -62.69
CA ARG A 384 -53.40 -57.52 -61.61
C ARG A 384 -54.32 -56.30 -61.41
N VAL A 385 -53.78 -55.09 -61.46
CA VAL A 385 -54.55 -53.82 -61.39
C VAL A 385 -55.46 -53.67 -62.61
N ARG A 386 -54.95 -53.94 -63.82
CA ARG A 386 -55.74 -53.91 -65.06
C ARG A 386 -56.88 -54.94 -65.05
N LYS A 387 -56.65 -56.12 -64.46
CA LYS A 387 -57.67 -57.16 -64.31
C LYS A 387 -58.75 -56.79 -63.28
N ARG A 388 -58.40 -56.05 -62.22
CA ARG A 388 -59.38 -55.50 -61.26
C ARG A 388 -60.28 -54.43 -61.90
N ARG A 389 -59.71 -53.48 -62.66
CA ARG A 389 -60.50 -52.44 -63.35
C ARG A 389 -61.49 -52.99 -64.40
N LYS A 390 -61.20 -54.15 -65.01
CA LYS A 390 -62.14 -54.82 -65.92
C LYS A 390 -63.30 -55.55 -65.22
N LYS A 391 -63.27 -55.71 -63.89
CA LYS A 391 -64.37 -56.32 -63.12
C LYS A 391 -65.34 -55.30 -62.53
N GLU A 392 -65.03 -54.00 -62.59
CA GLU A 392 -65.92 -52.92 -62.14
C GLU A 392 -66.73 -52.29 -63.30
N SER A 393 -66.51 -52.75 -64.54
CA SER A 393 -67.22 -52.28 -65.75
C SER A 393 -68.11 -53.36 -66.39
N ARG A 394 -68.55 -54.34 -65.61
CA ARG A 394 -69.53 -55.39 -65.95
C ARG A 394 -70.39 -55.61 -64.72
#